data_AF-A0A1V5PJK9-F1
#
_entry.id   AF-A0A1V5PJK9-F1
#
_cell.length_a   1.000
_cell.length_b   1.000
_cell.length_c   1.000
_cell.angle_alpha   90.00
_cell.angle_beta   90.00
_cell.angle_gamma   90.00
#
_symmetry.space_group_name_H-M   'P 1'
#
loop_
_entity.id
_entity.type
_entity.pdbx_description
1 polymer ?
#
loop_
_entity_poly.entity_id
_entity_poly.type
_entity_poly.pdbx_seq_one_letter_code
_entity_poly.pdbx_strand_id
1 'polypeptide(L)'
;MRLIFISLLFFIFIVISPACSSDGEKFLKKGYDLWLSGNFNKYPEALNMFRKAVLEDPDNSEYHSAVGRILFELGDYNESLKELQKSLKVESQKAWINAWSHICLGEIYEKLGDYTSALKEYDKALKLNSTENSVREAMARKTLVQWKRKESLHFIFYYPEGGIVDREIDNISLEYQKKYTSISSYLGVSLKDKIQCYLFPSVEKCMEIMGEKTGFSRPQVKQIYTLYGTEEHDPPGRQMALILSFYIGKTRNREPLLSWGLSEFMCFPEKDFQGKILELKRTESFIPLSRLKGDFYRYPVEVSYNESACFVQFLIDRYGLEKFKKLWIQDDIDNSFKKIYGKTFSELDEVWNKYLANKDKVIVEEKTQDE
;
A
#
# COMPACT_ATOMS: atom_id res chain seq x y z
N MET A 1 46.76 -66.74 -11.71
CA MET A 1 45.46 -66.74 -11.00
C MET A 1 45.35 -65.41 -10.26
N ARG A 2 44.19 -64.77 -10.38
CA ARG A 2 43.79 -63.39 -10.00
C ARG A 2 44.33 -62.89 -8.63
N LEU A 3 44.84 -61.64 -8.57
CA LEU A 3 44.33 -60.45 -7.83
C LEU A 3 44.06 -60.69 -6.33
N ILE A 4 44.44 -59.83 -5.37
CA ILE A 4 43.91 -58.48 -5.15
C ILE A 4 44.85 -57.72 -4.18
N PHE A 5 45.22 -56.49 -4.56
CA PHE A 5 45.71 -55.42 -3.68
C PHE A 5 44.58 -54.96 -2.74
N ILE A 6 44.77 -54.97 -1.43
CA ILE A 6 43.90 -54.24 -0.50
C ILE A 6 44.70 -53.04 0.01
N SER A 7 44.54 -51.90 -0.64
CA SER A 7 44.92 -50.61 -0.07
C SER A 7 43.87 -50.23 0.98
N LEU A 8 44.30 -50.01 2.23
CA LEU A 8 43.51 -49.28 3.21
C LEU A 8 43.29 -47.85 2.69
N LEU A 9 42.12 -47.59 2.11
CA LEU A 9 41.65 -46.26 1.79
C LEU A 9 41.03 -45.65 3.06
N PHE A 10 41.70 -44.61 3.56
CA PHE A 10 41.15 -43.60 4.46
C PHE A 10 39.80 -43.10 3.93
N PHE A 11 38.72 -43.33 4.68
CA PHE A 11 37.54 -42.48 4.63
C PHE A 11 37.23 -42.03 6.05
N ILE A 12 37.88 -40.93 6.42
CA ILE A 12 37.41 -40.07 7.50
C ILE A 12 36.08 -39.48 7.01
N PHE A 13 34.96 -40.01 7.52
CA PHE A 13 33.68 -39.30 7.45
C PHE A 13 33.76 -38.11 8.39
N ILE A 14 34.33 -37.03 7.89
CA ILE A 14 34.09 -35.70 8.44
C ILE A 14 32.69 -35.30 7.94
N VAL A 15 31.68 -35.62 8.74
CA VAL A 15 30.43 -34.86 8.73
C VAL A 15 30.74 -33.56 9.44
N ILE A 16 31.40 -32.63 8.74
CA ILE A 16 31.25 -31.21 9.05
C ILE A 16 29.99 -30.80 8.29
N SER A 17 28.84 -30.88 8.97
CA SER A 17 27.80 -29.89 8.72
C SER A 17 28.10 -28.75 9.68
N PRO A 18 28.77 -27.68 9.22
CA PRO A 18 28.77 -26.48 10.01
C PRO A 18 27.40 -25.84 9.80
N ALA A 19 26.68 -25.63 10.89
CA ALA A 19 25.66 -24.60 10.96
C ALA A 19 26.35 -23.24 10.72
N CYS A 20 26.66 -22.96 9.46
CA CYS A 20 27.14 -21.69 8.95
C CYS A 20 26.06 -21.28 7.96
N SER A 21 25.31 -20.23 8.29
CA SER A 21 24.36 -19.65 7.34
C SER A 21 25.10 -19.43 6.02
N SER A 22 24.67 -20.11 4.95
CA SER A 22 25.27 -19.93 3.63
C SER A 22 25.24 -18.45 3.28
N ASP A 23 26.17 -17.99 2.43
CA ASP A 23 26.13 -16.59 1.98
C ASP A 23 24.78 -16.28 1.30
N GLY A 24 24.11 -17.29 0.72
CA GLY A 24 22.74 -17.24 0.23
C GLY A 24 21.71 -16.85 1.30
N GLU A 25 21.74 -17.47 2.50
CA GLU A 25 20.84 -17.11 3.60
C GLU A 25 21.06 -15.67 4.10
N LYS A 26 22.31 -15.20 4.11
CA LYS A 26 22.63 -13.81 4.48
C LYS A 26 22.04 -12.84 3.46
N PHE A 27 22.19 -13.13 2.17
CA PHE A 27 21.59 -12.32 1.11
C PHE A 27 20.05 -12.35 1.18
N LEU A 28 19.45 -13.52 1.41
CA LEU A 28 18.00 -13.65 1.59
C LEU A 28 17.50 -12.79 2.75
N LYS A 29 18.14 -12.88 3.92
CA LYS A 29 17.79 -12.08 5.09
C LYS A 29 17.88 -10.58 4.81
N LYS A 30 19.00 -10.12 4.23
CA LYS A 30 19.17 -8.71 3.87
C LYS A 30 18.11 -8.25 2.86
N GLY A 31 17.76 -9.09 1.89
CA GLY A 31 16.69 -8.82 0.94
C GLY A 31 15.34 -8.63 1.64
N TYR A 32 15.00 -9.52 2.58
CA TYR A 32 13.78 -9.37 3.37
C TYR A 32 13.81 -8.14 4.28
N ASP A 33 14.94 -7.80 4.91
CA ASP A 33 15.05 -6.59 5.73
C ASP A 33 14.78 -5.32 4.90
N LEU A 34 15.31 -5.26 3.68
CA LEU A 34 15.06 -4.17 2.74
C LEU A 34 13.60 -4.14 2.26
N TRP A 35 13.02 -5.30 1.94
CA TRP A 35 11.65 -5.42 1.47
C TRP A 35 10.63 -5.05 2.56
N LEU A 36 10.76 -5.67 3.74
CA LEU A 36 9.92 -5.45 4.91
C LEU A 36 10.15 -4.09 5.57
N SER A 37 11.26 -3.41 5.24
CA SER A 37 11.42 -2.00 5.61
C SER A 37 10.26 -1.16 5.11
N GLY A 38 9.58 -1.58 4.03
CA GLY A 38 8.44 -0.92 3.37
C GLY A 38 8.80 0.41 2.68
N ASN A 39 10.10 0.69 2.50
CA ASN A 39 10.59 1.76 1.66
C ASN A 39 10.80 1.19 0.25
N PHE A 40 9.88 1.49 -0.66
CA PHE A 40 9.85 0.94 -2.01
C PHE A 40 11.06 1.35 -2.87
N ASN A 41 11.75 2.45 -2.52
CA ASN A 41 13.02 2.80 -3.16
C ASN A 41 14.13 1.78 -2.87
N LYS A 42 13.97 0.94 -1.84
CA LYS A 42 14.89 -0.15 -1.50
C LYS A 42 14.53 -1.47 -2.17
N TYR A 43 13.39 -1.57 -2.85
CA TYR A 43 12.98 -2.84 -3.49
C TYR A 43 13.93 -3.28 -4.62
N PRO A 44 14.50 -2.38 -5.45
CA PRO A 44 15.55 -2.78 -6.39
C PRO A 44 16.79 -3.35 -5.69
N GLU A 45 17.17 -2.81 -4.53
CA GLU A 45 18.27 -3.38 -3.73
C GLU A 45 17.88 -4.74 -3.13
N ALA A 46 16.64 -4.88 -2.63
CA ALA A 46 16.10 -6.14 -2.12
C ALA A 46 16.13 -7.23 -3.21
N LEU A 47 15.65 -6.91 -4.42
CA LEU A 47 15.71 -7.79 -5.59
C LEU A 47 17.16 -8.20 -5.91
N ASN A 48 18.11 -7.27 -5.85
CA ASN A 48 19.52 -7.60 -6.06
C ASN A 48 20.05 -8.57 -4.99
N MET A 49 19.65 -8.41 -3.72
CA MET A 49 20.03 -9.35 -2.67
C MET A 49 19.40 -10.73 -2.90
N PHE A 50 18.13 -10.81 -3.26
CA PHE A 50 17.50 -12.10 -3.59
C PHE A 50 18.15 -12.78 -4.81
N ARG A 51 18.52 -12.02 -5.85
CA ARG A 51 19.25 -12.56 -7.00
C ARG A 51 20.63 -13.09 -6.61
N LYS A 52 21.34 -12.44 -5.68
CA LYS A 52 22.59 -12.99 -5.12
C LYS A 52 22.34 -14.30 -4.38
N ALA A 53 21.25 -14.42 -3.62
CA ALA A 53 20.90 -15.68 -2.99
C ALA A 53 20.69 -16.80 -4.03
N VAL A 54 19.97 -16.53 -5.13
CA VAL A 54 19.81 -17.48 -6.25
C VAL A 54 21.15 -17.89 -6.88
N LEU A 55 22.15 -17.02 -6.92
CA LEU A 55 23.48 -17.39 -7.45
C LEU A 55 24.24 -18.36 -6.53
N GLU A 56 24.02 -18.26 -5.22
CA GLU A 56 24.65 -19.15 -4.23
C GLU A 56 24.03 -20.56 -4.24
N ASP A 57 22.72 -20.63 -4.43
CA ASP A 57 21.99 -21.91 -4.57
C ASP A 57 20.87 -21.76 -5.62
N PRO A 58 21.17 -22.09 -6.90
CA PRO A 58 20.21 -21.98 -8.00
C PRO A 58 19.03 -22.95 -7.90
N ASP A 59 19.13 -24.00 -7.08
CA ASP A 59 18.08 -24.99 -6.87
C ASP A 59 17.35 -24.73 -5.55
N ASN A 60 17.36 -23.49 -5.05
CA ASN A 60 16.63 -23.09 -3.85
C ASN A 60 15.25 -22.51 -4.19
N SER A 61 14.17 -23.20 -3.80
CA SER A 61 12.80 -22.74 -4.04
C SER A 61 12.49 -21.40 -3.36
N GLU A 62 13.04 -21.16 -2.17
CA GLU A 62 12.78 -19.95 -1.38
C GLU A 62 13.36 -18.71 -2.06
N TYR A 63 14.56 -18.84 -2.62
CA TYR A 63 15.26 -17.73 -3.27
C TYR A 63 14.52 -17.31 -4.55
N HIS A 64 14.11 -18.28 -5.37
CA HIS A 64 13.26 -18.02 -6.53
C HIS A 64 11.90 -17.43 -6.17
N SER A 65 11.28 -17.91 -5.08
CA SER A 65 10.02 -17.34 -4.59
C SER A 65 10.19 -15.88 -4.15
N ALA A 66 11.27 -15.56 -3.43
CA ALA A 66 11.56 -14.19 -2.99
C ALA A 66 11.78 -13.25 -4.18
N VAL A 67 12.55 -13.66 -5.19
CA VAL A 67 12.73 -12.92 -6.45
C VAL A 67 11.38 -12.72 -7.15
N GLY A 68 10.59 -13.78 -7.30
CA GLY A 68 9.28 -13.71 -7.95
C GLY A 68 8.33 -12.73 -7.27
N ARG A 69 8.23 -12.78 -5.93
CA ARG A 69 7.32 -11.92 -5.17
C ARG A 69 7.72 -10.45 -5.20
N ILE A 70 9.01 -10.12 -5.10
CA ILE A 70 9.44 -8.72 -5.18
C ILE A 70 9.27 -8.16 -6.60
N LEU A 71 9.47 -8.97 -7.65
CA LEU A 71 9.23 -8.58 -9.03
C LEU A 71 7.75 -8.26 -9.28
N PHE A 72 6.84 -9.03 -8.68
CA PHE A 72 5.41 -8.73 -8.72
C PHE A 72 5.10 -7.35 -8.12
N GLU A 73 5.67 -7.01 -6.97
CA GLU A 73 5.46 -5.70 -6.34
C GLU A 73 6.11 -4.55 -7.11
N LEU A 74 7.20 -4.83 -7.84
CA LEU A 74 7.84 -3.90 -8.78
C LEU A 74 7.08 -3.77 -10.11
N GLY A 75 6.08 -4.63 -10.37
CA GLY A 75 5.28 -4.64 -11.59
C GLY A 75 5.91 -5.41 -12.76
N ASP A 76 7.03 -6.11 -12.56
CA ASP A 76 7.61 -6.98 -13.59
C ASP A 76 6.95 -8.37 -13.54
N TYR A 77 5.71 -8.42 -14.05
CA TYR A 77 4.90 -9.63 -14.03
C TYR A 77 5.50 -10.77 -14.86
N ASN A 78 6.19 -10.46 -15.96
CA ASN A 78 6.74 -11.47 -16.85
C ASN A 78 7.95 -12.18 -16.23
N GLU A 79 8.87 -11.44 -15.62
CA GLU A 79 9.99 -12.05 -14.91
C GLU A 79 9.51 -12.73 -13.62
N SER A 80 8.55 -12.12 -12.92
CA SER A 80 7.92 -12.71 -11.73
C SER A 80 7.32 -14.10 -12.01
N LEU A 81 6.54 -14.25 -13.09
CA LEU A 81 5.98 -15.55 -13.51
C LEU A 81 7.07 -16.62 -13.68
N LYS A 82 8.18 -16.27 -14.35
CA LYS A 82 9.28 -17.21 -14.60
C LYS A 82 9.93 -17.68 -13.30
N GLU A 83 10.20 -16.75 -12.38
CA GLU A 83 10.87 -17.05 -11.12
C GLU A 83 9.96 -17.84 -10.16
N LEU A 84 8.68 -17.50 -10.08
CA LEU A 84 7.69 -18.28 -9.31
C LEU A 84 7.49 -19.69 -9.89
N GLN A 85 7.49 -19.84 -11.22
CA GLN A 85 7.42 -21.17 -11.86
C GLN A 85 8.69 -22.00 -11.60
N LYS A 86 9.88 -21.39 -11.54
CA LYS A 86 11.10 -22.08 -11.12
C LYS A 86 11.01 -22.51 -9.66
N SER A 87 10.57 -21.62 -8.78
CA SER A 87 10.36 -21.91 -7.35
C SER A 87 9.49 -23.16 -7.14
N LEU A 88 8.44 -23.33 -7.96
CA LEU A 88 7.52 -24.46 -7.90
C LEU A 88 8.00 -25.74 -8.60
N LYS A 89 9.01 -25.64 -9.49
CA LYS A 89 9.64 -26.81 -10.13
C LYS A 89 10.69 -27.45 -9.25
N VAL A 90 11.37 -26.64 -8.45
CA VAL A 90 12.28 -27.08 -7.40
C VAL A 90 11.43 -27.63 -6.26
N GLU A 91 11.70 -28.87 -5.83
CA GLU A 91 10.96 -29.48 -4.72
C GLU A 91 11.28 -28.75 -3.41
N SER A 92 10.43 -27.77 -3.06
CA SER A 92 10.47 -27.12 -1.76
C SER A 92 10.04 -28.11 -0.67
N GLN A 93 10.88 -28.32 0.33
CA GLN A 93 10.46 -29.02 1.56
C GLN A 93 9.45 -28.21 2.39
N LYS A 94 9.30 -26.91 2.09
CA LYS A 94 8.42 -26.00 2.85
C LYS A 94 7.16 -25.69 2.05
N ALA A 95 6.04 -26.28 2.46
CA ALA A 95 4.73 -26.11 1.81
C ALA A 95 4.26 -24.63 1.72
N TRP A 96 4.67 -23.79 2.68
CA TRP A 96 4.31 -22.37 2.68
C TRP A 96 4.92 -21.58 1.53
N ILE A 97 6.12 -21.95 1.06
CA ILE A 97 6.75 -21.32 -0.11
C ILE A 97 5.90 -21.56 -1.35
N ASN A 98 5.46 -22.80 -1.54
CA ASN A 98 4.64 -23.18 -2.70
C ASN A 98 3.27 -22.50 -2.63
N ALA A 99 2.66 -22.42 -1.45
CA ALA A 99 1.38 -21.74 -1.26
C ALA A 99 1.45 -20.26 -1.63
N TRP A 100 2.44 -19.52 -1.11
CA TRP A 100 2.62 -18.11 -1.46
C TRP A 100 3.02 -17.91 -2.92
N SER A 101 3.76 -18.83 -3.51
CA SER A 101 4.10 -18.77 -4.95
C SER A 101 2.85 -18.93 -5.82
N HIS A 102 1.96 -19.86 -5.49
CA HIS A 102 0.66 -19.99 -6.15
C HIS A 102 -0.24 -18.76 -5.95
N ILE A 103 -0.29 -18.18 -4.74
CA ILE A 103 -1.06 -16.94 -4.49
C ILE A 103 -0.55 -15.81 -5.40
N CYS A 104 0.76 -15.59 -5.44
CA CYS A 104 1.33 -14.52 -6.28
C CYS A 104 1.15 -14.80 -7.77
N LEU A 105 1.26 -16.04 -8.24
CA LEU A 105 0.90 -16.40 -9.62
C LEU A 105 -0.56 -16.06 -9.91
N GLY A 106 -1.47 -16.35 -8.98
CA GLY A 106 -2.88 -16.02 -9.10
C GLY A 106 -3.12 -14.51 -9.23
N GLU A 107 -2.46 -13.71 -8.40
CA GLU A 107 -2.56 -12.24 -8.48
C GLU A 107 -1.99 -11.69 -9.80
N ILE A 108 -0.89 -12.27 -10.30
CA ILE A 108 -0.32 -11.90 -11.60
C ILE A 108 -1.30 -12.22 -12.73
N TYR A 109 -1.89 -13.41 -12.75
CA TYR A 109 -2.88 -13.77 -13.76
C TYR A 109 -4.10 -12.86 -13.70
N GLU A 110 -4.55 -12.47 -12.50
CA GLU A 110 -5.62 -11.48 -12.33
C GLU A 110 -5.24 -10.11 -12.92
N LYS A 111 -4.00 -9.66 -12.71
CA LYS A 111 -3.47 -8.42 -13.30
C LYS A 111 -3.39 -8.47 -14.83
N LEU A 112 -3.15 -9.65 -15.39
CA LEU A 112 -3.11 -9.89 -16.83
C LEU A 112 -4.50 -10.19 -17.43
N GLY A 113 -5.56 -10.25 -16.62
CA GLY A 113 -6.92 -10.55 -17.06
C GLY A 113 -7.23 -12.04 -17.27
N ASP A 114 -6.30 -12.95 -16.96
CA ASP A 114 -6.53 -14.39 -17.02
C ASP A 114 -7.11 -14.91 -15.69
N TYR A 115 -8.38 -14.61 -15.48
CA TYR A 115 -9.08 -14.97 -14.24
C TYR A 115 -9.26 -16.49 -14.06
N THR A 116 -9.29 -17.25 -15.15
CA THR A 116 -9.40 -18.72 -15.10
C THR A 116 -8.10 -19.32 -14.57
N SER A 117 -6.95 -18.86 -15.03
CA SER A 117 -5.66 -19.28 -14.47
C SER A 117 -5.49 -18.79 -13.04
N ALA A 118 -5.91 -17.56 -12.73
CA ALA A 118 -5.88 -17.04 -11.37
C ALA A 118 -6.62 -17.95 -10.36
N LEU A 119 -7.85 -18.34 -10.68
CA LEU A 119 -8.65 -19.27 -9.87
C LEU A 119 -7.95 -20.62 -9.65
N LYS A 120 -7.36 -21.19 -10.70
CA LYS A 120 -6.63 -22.46 -10.61
C LYS A 120 -5.44 -22.36 -9.67
N GLU A 121 -4.70 -21.25 -9.69
CA GLU A 121 -3.55 -21.05 -8.81
C GLU A 121 -4.00 -20.86 -7.34
N TYR A 122 -5.06 -20.08 -7.09
CA TYR A 122 -5.62 -19.98 -5.73
C TYR A 122 -6.11 -21.32 -5.20
N ASP A 123 -6.73 -22.16 -6.04
CA ASP A 123 -7.12 -23.53 -5.66
C ASP A 123 -5.93 -24.42 -5.30
N LYS A 124 -4.81 -24.30 -6.02
CA LYS A 124 -3.57 -25.01 -5.67
C LYS A 124 -3.02 -24.54 -4.32
N ALA A 125 -3.01 -23.22 -4.07
CA ALA A 125 -2.58 -22.67 -2.79
C ALA A 125 -3.43 -23.19 -1.62
N LEU A 126 -4.77 -23.22 -1.78
CA LEU A 126 -5.70 -23.74 -0.76
C LEU A 126 -5.50 -25.22 -0.47
N LYS A 127 -5.23 -26.04 -1.51
CA LYS A 127 -4.95 -27.48 -1.34
C LYS A 127 -3.70 -27.75 -0.51
N LEU A 128 -2.70 -26.86 -0.56
CA LEU A 128 -1.48 -26.99 0.25
C LEU A 128 -1.73 -26.74 1.74
N ASN A 129 -2.79 -26.01 2.10
CA ASN A 129 -3.23 -25.75 3.47
C ASN A 129 -2.06 -25.43 4.44
N SER A 130 -1.13 -24.57 4.01
CA SER A 130 0.20 -24.51 4.61
C SER A 130 0.25 -23.70 5.92
N THR A 131 -0.35 -22.52 5.93
CA THR A 131 -0.45 -21.61 7.09
C THR A 131 -1.78 -20.90 7.05
N GLU A 132 -2.31 -20.52 8.22
CA GLU A 132 -3.59 -19.80 8.32
C GLU A 132 -3.62 -18.54 7.44
N ASN A 133 -2.54 -17.74 7.45
CA ASN A 133 -2.45 -16.54 6.64
C ASN A 133 -2.48 -16.82 5.13
N SER A 134 -1.76 -17.86 4.67
CA SER A 134 -1.78 -18.24 3.25
C SER A 134 -3.16 -18.74 2.81
N VAL A 135 -3.85 -19.49 3.68
CA VAL A 135 -5.19 -20.00 3.42
C VAL A 135 -6.19 -18.85 3.35
N ARG A 136 -6.13 -17.92 4.31
CA ARG A 136 -6.99 -16.73 4.34
C ARG A 136 -6.80 -15.87 3.09
N GLU A 137 -5.55 -15.55 2.74
CA GLU A 137 -5.26 -14.76 1.53
C GLU A 137 -5.76 -15.47 0.26
N ALA A 138 -5.51 -16.77 0.11
CA ALA A 138 -5.97 -17.53 -1.04
C ALA A 138 -7.51 -17.59 -1.13
N MET A 139 -8.22 -17.74 0.00
CA MET A 139 -9.69 -17.69 0.05
C MET A 139 -10.21 -16.30 -0.34
N ALA A 140 -9.59 -15.24 0.20
CA ALA A 140 -9.93 -13.86 -0.10
C ALA A 140 -9.81 -13.60 -1.60
N ARG A 141 -8.65 -13.89 -2.18
CA ARG A 141 -8.37 -13.71 -3.60
C ARG A 141 -9.27 -14.54 -4.50
N LYS A 142 -9.48 -15.82 -4.15
CA LYS A 142 -10.42 -16.69 -4.87
C LYS A 142 -11.85 -16.12 -4.84
N THR A 143 -12.27 -15.51 -3.74
CA THR A 143 -13.59 -14.89 -3.63
C THR A 143 -13.67 -13.64 -4.51
N LEU A 144 -12.71 -12.73 -4.38
CA LEU A 144 -12.69 -11.46 -5.10
C LEU A 144 -12.58 -11.62 -6.61
N VAL A 145 -11.80 -12.58 -7.10
CA VAL A 145 -11.61 -12.77 -8.55
C VAL A 145 -12.88 -13.25 -9.27
N GLN A 146 -13.86 -13.78 -8.52
CA GLN A 146 -15.16 -14.24 -9.02
C GLN A 146 -16.23 -13.14 -8.99
N TRP A 147 -15.96 -12.00 -8.38
CA TRP A 147 -16.90 -10.88 -8.34
C TRP A 147 -17.18 -10.31 -9.74
N LYS A 148 -18.33 -9.64 -9.89
CA LYS A 148 -18.65 -8.91 -11.11
C LYS A 148 -17.62 -7.84 -11.34
N ARG A 149 -17.38 -7.54 -12.62
CA ARG A 149 -16.36 -6.58 -13.04
C ARG A 149 -16.98 -5.50 -13.90
N LYS A 150 -16.61 -4.25 -13.62
CA LYS A 150 -16.89 -3.09 -14.47
C LYS A 150 -15.57 -2.40 -14.79
N GLU A 151 -15.29 -2.25 -16.07
CA GLU A 151 -14.08 -1.57 -16.52
C GLU A 151 -14.40 -0.14 -16.98
N SER A 152 -13.47 0.78 -16.71
CA SER A 152 -13.50 2.17 -17.14
C SER A 152 -12.10 2.61 -17.60
N LEU A 153 -11.90 3.89 -17.89
CA LEU A 153 -10.63 4.41 -18.41
C LEU A 153 -9.43 4.15 -17.46
N HIS A 154 -9.64 4.39 -16.17
CA HIS A 154 -8.60 4.35 -15.13
C HIS A 154 -8.82 3.24 -14.08
N PHE A 155 -9.96 2.54 -14.12
CA PHE A 155 -10.31 1.56 -13.09
C PHE A 155 -10.85 0.25 -13.66
N ILE A 156 -10.62 -0.83 -12.91
CA ILE A 156 -11.38 -2.07 -12.98
C ILE A 156 -12.04 -2.24 -11.61
N PHE A 157 -13.37 -2.13 -11.55
CA PHE A 157 -14.14 -2.33 -10.33
C PHE A 157 -14.54 -3.79 -10.18
N TYR A 158 -14.42 -4.32 -8.98
CA TYR A 158 -14.84 -5.65 -8.57
C TYR A 158 -15.87 -5.51 -7.46
N TYR A 159 -17.00 -6.18 -7.60
CA TYR A 159 -18.11 -6.06 -6.65
C TYR A 159 -19.01 -7.31 -6.69
N PRO A 160 -19.65 -7.69 -5.57
CA PRO A 160 -20.56 -8.83 -5.55
C PRO A 160 -21.79 -8.56 -6.43
N GLU A 161 -22.39 -9.65 -6.93
CA GLU A 161 -23.65 -9.57 -7.67
C GLU A 161 -24.81 -9.16 -6.76
N GLY A 162 -25.66 -8.25 -7.26
CA GLY A 162 -26.75 -7.66 -6.50
C GLY A 162 -26.32 -6.56 -5.52
N GLY A 163 -27.28 -6.05 -4.76
CA GLY A 163 -27.04 -4.96 -3.79
C GLY A 163 -26.90 -3.57 -4.42
N ILE A 164 -26.51 -2.59 -3.60
CA ILE A 164 -26.44 -1.18 -4.01
C ILE A 164 -25.30 -0.93 -4.99
N VAL A 165 -24.13 -1.54 -4.77
CA VAL A 165 -22.96 -1.38 -5.64
C VAL A 165 -23.27 -1.84 -7.07
N ASP A 166 -23.88 -3.02 -7.25
CA ASP A 166 -24.20 -3.53 -8.58
C ASP A 166 -25.21 -2.63 -9.32
N ARG A 167 -26.21 -2.09 -8.61
CA ARG A 167 -27.21 -1.18 -9.18
C ARG A 167 -26.63 0.19 -9.57
N GLU A 168 -25.66 0.68 -8.81
CA GLU A 168 -25.12 2.04 -8.96
C GLU A 168 -23.75 2.08 -9.64
N ILE A 169 -23.22 0.95 -10.10
CA ILE A 169 -21.82 0.85 -10.53
C ILE A 169 -21.42 1.86 -11.61
N ASP A 170 -22.33 2.25 -12.51
CA ASP A 170 -22.06 3.27 -13.52
C ASP A 170 -21.88 4.67 -12.90
N ASN A 171 -22.67 5.02 -11.90
CA ASN A 171 -22.54 6.28 -11.16
C ASN A 171 -21.26 6.29 -10.31
N ILE A 172 -20.98 5.19 -9.61
CA ILE A 172 -19.75 5.00 -8.82
C ILE A 172 -18.53 5.15 -9.74
N SER A 173 -18.52 4.45 -10.87
CA SER A 173 -17.46 4.53 -11.87
C SER A 173 -17.25 5.97 -12.34
N LEU A 174 -18.33 6.70 -12.64
CA LEU A 174 -18.24 8.10 -13.06
C LEU A 174 -17.67 9.01 -11.97
N GLU A 175 -18.06 8.82 -10.72
CA GLU A 175 -17.53 9.59 -9.59
C GLU A 175 -16.03 9.36 -9.38
N TYR A 176 -15.61 8.09 -9.37
CA TYR A 176 -14.21 7.71 -9.27
C TYR A 176 -13.39 8.28 -10.43
N GLN A 177 -13.93 8.32 -11.65
CA GLN A 177 -13.27 8.92 -12.81
C GLN A 177 -13.05 10.43 -12.65
N LYS A 178 -14.07 11.16 -12.18
CA LYS A 178 -13.95 12.59 -11.89
C LYS A 178 -12.90 12.85 -10.81
N LYS A 179 -12.95 12.07 -9.73
CA LYS A 179 -12.03 12.21 -8.61
C LYS A 179 -10.59 11.87 -9.00
N TYR A 180 -10.37 10.82 -9.80
CA TYR A 180 -9.07 10.50 -10.37
C TYR A 180 -8.52 11.68 -11.17
N THR A 181 -9.31 12.24 -12.07
CA THR A 181 -8.87 13.36 -12.92
C THR A 181 -8.48 14.58 -12.09
N SER A 182 -9.28 14.92 -11.08
CA SER A 182 -8.99 16.02 -10.15
C SER A 182 -7.69 15.79 -9.38
N ILE A 183 -7.53 14.64 -8.71
CA ILE A 183 -6.34 14.35 -7.91
C ILE A 183 -5.10 14.19 -8.78
N SER A 184 -5.22 13.49 -9.91
CA SER A 184 -4.13 13.28 -10.88
C SER A 184 -3.61 14.60 -11.43
N SER A 185 -4.50 15.49 -11.85
CA SER A 185 -4.15 16.82 -12.33
C SER A 185 -3.52 17.67 -11.23
N TYR A 186 -4.08 17.64 -10.02
CA TYR A 186 -3.57 18.41 -8.89
C TYR A 186 -2.14 17.97 -8.52
N LEU A 187 -1.91 16.67 -8.37
CA LEU A 187 -0.60 16.12 -8.02
C LEU A 187 0.38 16.09 -9.19
N GLY A 188 -0.08 16.25 -10.43
CA GLY A 188 0.75 16.08 -11.62
C GLY A 188 1.25 14.65 -11.80
N VAL A 189 0.43 13.66 -11.41
CA VAL A 189 0.76 12.24 -11.46
C VAL A 189 -0.30 11.51 -12.27
N SER A 190 0.13 10.76 -13.29
CA SER A 190 -0.75 9.87 -14.06
C SER A 190 -0.24 8.42 -13.98
N LEU A 191 -1.16 7.47 -13.96
CA LEU A 191 -0.85 6.04 -13.98
C LEU A 191 -1.07 5.50 -15.38
N LYS A 192 -0.13 4.67 -15.84
CA LYS A 192 -0.27 3.96 -17.13
C LYS A 192 -1.27 2.81 -17.03
N ASP A 193 -1.28 2.12 -15.90
CA ASP A 193 -2.12 0.97 -15.65
C ASP A 193 -3.36 1.36 -14.85
N LYS A 194 -4.46 0.61 -15.04
CA LYS A 194 -5.70 0.79 -14.31
C LYS A 194 -5.54 0.41 -12.84
N ILE A 195 -6.27 1.12 -11.97
CA ILE A 195 -6.41 0.79 -10.55
C ILE A 195 -7.50 -0.29 -10.42
N GLN A 196 -7.19 -1.38 -9.73
CA GLN A 196 -8.21 -2.37 -9.36
C GLN A 196 -8.90 -1.92 -8.08
N CYS A 197 -10.22 -1.76 -8.11
CA CYS A 197 -11.01 -1.28 -6.98
C CYS A 197 -12.02 -2.34 -6.55
N TYR A 198 -11.86 -2.88 -5.35
CA TYR A 198 -12.77 -3.87 -4.75
C TYR A 198 -13.76 -3.13 -3.84
N LEU A 199 -15.02 -3.10 -4.26
CA LEU A 199 -16.12 -2.40 -3.59
C LEU A 199 -16.88 -3.37 -2.69
N PHE A 200 -16.69 -3.23 -1.37
CA PHE A 200 -17.35 -4.06 -0.37
C PHE A 200 -18.70 -3.45 0.02
N PRO A 201 -19.78 -4.25 0.06
CA PRO A 201 -21.11 -3.74 0.36
C PRO A 201 -21.39 -3.59 1.87
N SER A 202 -20.51 -4.11 2.73
CA SER A 202 -20.65 -4.03 4.19
C SER A 202 -19.32 -4.26 4.91
N VAL A 203 -19.23 -3.79 6.16
CA VAL A 203 -18.08 -4.03 7.05
C VAL A 203 -17.92 -5.52 7.33
N GLU A 204 -19.02 -6.25 7.53
CA GLU A 204 -19.02 -7.69 7.79
C GLU A 204 -18.39 -8.45 6.62
N LYS A 205 -18.73 -8.08 5.38
CA LYS A 205 -18.16 -8.71 4.19
C LYS A 205 -16.68 -8.40 4.02
N CYS A 206 -16.27 -7.16 4.33
CA CYS A 206 -14.85 -6.79 4.32
C CYS A 206 -14.07 -7.56 5.39
N MET A 207 -14.61 -7.67 6.60
CA MET A 207 -14.00 -8.42 7.70
C MET A 207 -13.93 -9.92 7.40
N GLU A 208 -14.99 -10.50 6.81
CA GLU A 208 -15.05 -11.91 6.43
C GLU A 208 -13.96 -12.26 5.39
N ILE A 209 -13.80 -11.43 4.36
CA ILE A 209 -12.91 -11.73 3.23
C ILE A 209 -11.48 -11.26 3.53
N MET A 210 -11.30 -10.02 3.99
CA MET A 210 -9.99 -9.38 4.14
C MET A 210 -9.47 -9.38 5.58
N GLY A 211 -10.33 -9.61 6.58
CA GLY A 211 -9.97 -9.45 7.99
C GLY A 211 -9.84 -7.99 8.42
N GLU A 212 -10.40 -7.06 7.65
CA GLU A 212 -10.28 -5.61 7.86
C GLU A 212 -11.66 -4.96 8.06
N LYS A 213 -11.71 -3.93 8.90
CA LYS A 213 -12.96 -3.19 9.20
C LYS A 213 -13.15 -1.93 8.38
N THR A 214 -12.08 -1.44 7.74
CA THR A 214 -12.07 -0.18 6.99
C THR A 214 -11.41 -0.39 5.63
N GLY A 215 -11.62 0.54 4.70
CA GLY A 215 -10.90 0.52 3.44
C GLY A 215 -9.40 0.73 3.59
N PHE A 216 -8.65 0.20 2.63
CA PHE A 216 -7.20 0.33 2.54
C PHE A 216 -6.76 0.24 1.08
N SER A 217 -5.48 0.52 0.83
CA SER A 217 -4.89 0.44 -0.50
C SER A 217 -3.53 -0.26 -0.50
N ARG A 218 -3.18 -0.84 -1.64
CA ARG A 218 -1.84 -1.34 -1.96
C ARG A 218 -1.30 -0.54 -3.15
N PRO A 219 -0.67 0.62 -2.92
CA PRO A 219 -0.25 1.54 -3.98
C PRO A 219 0.68 0.94 -5.03
N GLN A 220 1.61 0.08 -4.61
CA GLN A 220 2.59 -0.58 -5.46
C GLN A 220 1.95 -1.44 -6.56
N VAL A 221 0.87 -2.12 -6.21
CA VAL A 221 0.08 -2.93 -7.15
C VAL A 221 -1.20 -2.22 -7.55
N LYS A 222 -1.39 -0.94 -7.25
CA LYS A 222 -2.55 -0.13 -7.67
C LYS A 222 -3.90 -0.78 -7.33
N GLN A 223 -4.04 -1.24 -6.09
CA GLN A 223 -5.29 -1.86 -5.61
C GLN A 223 -5.92 -1.02 -4.50
N ILE A 224 -7.24 -0.86 -4.55
CA ILE A 224 -8.08 -0.21 -3.54
C ILE A 224 -9.09 -1.24 -3.03
N TYR A 225 -9.25 -1.33 -1.71
CA TYR A 225 -10.30 -2.08 -1.03
C TYR A 225 -11.09 -1.08 -0.22
N THR A 226 -12.39 -0.96 -0.47
CA THR A 226 -13.15 0.19 0.06
C THR A 226 -14.60 -0.19 0.30
N LEU A 227 -15.19 0.38 1.35
CA LEU A 227 -16.60 0.20 1.69
C LEU A 227 -17.47 1.15 0.87
N TYR A 228 -18.55 0.64 0.28
CA TYR A 228 -19.53 1.44 -0.45
C TYR A 228 -20.95 1.20 0.01
N GLY A 229 -21.70 2.30 0.20
CA GLY A 229 -23.12 2.25 0.57
C GLY A 229 -23.38 1.84 2.03
N THR A 230 -22.40 2.04 2.91
CA THR A 230 -22.49 1.81 4.36
C THR A 230 -22.44 3.14 5.13
N GLU A 231 -22.74 3.13 6.43
CA GLU A 231 -22.50 4.32 7.28
C GLU A 231 -21.01 4.69 7.30
N GLU A 232 -20.14 3.68 7.25
CA GLU A 232 -18.68 3.79 7.15
C GLU A 232 -18.20 3.93 5.69
N HIS A 233 -19.03 4.47 4.78
CA HIS A 233 -18.68 4.62 3.38
C HIS A 233 -17.37 5.42 3.23
N ASP A 234 -16.41 4.82 2.55
CA ASP A 234 -15.15 5.47 2.27
C ASP A 234 -15.30 6.40 1.06
N PRO A 235 -15.00 7.71 1.21
CA PRO A 235 -15.09 8.64 0.11
C PRO A 235 -14.14 8.22 -1.01
N PRO A 236 -14.56 8.24 -2.29
CA PRO A 236 -13.79 7.69 -3.40
C PRO A 236 -12.34 8.19 -3.53
N GLY A 237 -12.10 9.43 -3.09
CA GLY A 237 -10.80 10.08 -3.17
C GLY A 237 -9.76 9.55 -2.18
N ARG A 238 -10.16 8.92 -1.07
CA ARG A 238 -9.28 8.70 0.10
C ARG A 238 -8.16 7.74 -0.26
N GLN A 239 -8.53 6.50 -0.54
CA GLN A 239 -7.56 5.46 -0.92
C GLN A 239 -6.88 5.79 -2.26
N MET A 240 -7.58 6.47 -3.16
CA MET A 240 -7.04 6.89 -4.45
C MET A 240 -5.92 7.92 -4.31
N ALA A 241 -6.07 8.89 -3.41
CA ALA A 241 -5.04 9.89 -3.11
C ALA A 241 -3.78 9.23 -2.57
N LEU A 242 -3.90 8.21 -1.72
CA LEU A 242 -2.76 7.42 -1.24
C LEU A 242 -2.05 6.68 -2.38
N ILE A 243 -2.79 6.14 -3.35
CA ILE A 243 -2.18 5.53 -4.55
C ILE A 243 -1.48 6.59 -5.40
N LEU A 244 -2.13 7.68 -5.77
CA LEU A 244 -1.54 8.68 -6.66
C LEU A 244 -0.34 9.38 -6.02
N SER A 245 -0.43 9.73 -4.74
CA SER A 245 0.66 10.35 -3.99
C SER A 245 1.85 9.42 -3.80
N PHE A 246 1.65 8.10 -3.70
CA PHE A 246 2.74 7.14 -3.71
C PHE A 246 3.65 7.32 -4.94
N TYR A 247 3.08 7.58 -6.12
CA TYR A 247 3.84 7.74 -7.36
C TYR A 247 4.51 9.12 -7.53
N ILE A 248 4.40 10.04 -6.57
CA ILE A 248 5.23 11.26 -6.53
C ILE A 248 6.72 10.89 -6.38
N GLY A 249 7.02 9.89 -5.55
CA GLY A 249 8.40 9.43 -5.31
C GLY A 249 8.56 7.92 -5.19
N LYS A 250 7.53 7.15 -5.59
CA LYS A 250 7.41 5.70 -5.37
C LYS A 250 7.76 5.31 -3.94
N THR A 251 7.21 6.04 -2.97
CA THR A 251 7.43 5.81 -1.55
C THR A 251 6.15 6.04 -0.77
N ARG A 252 5.96 5.29 0.30
CA ARG A 252 4.86 5.51 1.24
C ARG A 252 5.33 6.54 2.25
N ASN A 253 4.69 7.71 2.28
CA ASN A 253 4.87 8.62 3.40
C ASN A 253 4.27 7.97 4.65
N ARG A 254 5.11 7.81 5.68
CA ARG A 254 4.74 7.11 6.92
C ARG A 254 4.22 8.02 8.00
N GLU A 255 4.34 9.33 7.81
CA GLU A 255 3.88 10.32 8.77
C GLU A 255 2.35 10.44 8.64
N PRO A 256 1.55 9.93 9.61
CA PRO A 256 0.09 9.92 9.50
C PRO A 256 -0.49 11.33 9.30
N LEU A 257 0.15 12.35 9.91
CA LEU A 257 -0.23 13.76 9.76
C LEU A 257 -0.11 14.24 8.30
N LEU A 258 0.79 13.67 7.50
CA LEU A 258 0.93 14.04 6.09
C LEU A 258 0.12 13.13 5.19
N SER A 259 0.18 11.81 5.43
CA SER A 259 -0.46 10.83 4.54
C SER A 259 -1.98 10.89 4.60
N TRP A 260 -2.55 10.88 5.81
CA TRP A 260 -4.00 10.99 5.98
C TRP A 260 -4.49 12.41 5.72
N GLY A 261 -3.67 13.41 6.04
CA GLY A 261 -3.99 14.81 5.74
C GLY A 261 -4.14 15.06 4.25
N LEU A 262 -3.18 14.60 3.42
CA LEU A 262 -3.31 14.69 1.97
C LEU A 262 -4.52 13.91 1.46
N SER A 263 -4.71 12.69 1.99
CA SER A 263 -5.83 11.83 1.59
C SER A 263 -7.19 12.48 1.83
N GLU A 264 -7.44 12.99 3.03
CA GLU A 264 -8.69 13.69 3.35
C GLU A 264 -8.82 15.02 2.60
N PHE A 265 -7.73 15.78 2.48
CA PHE A 265 -7.74 17.03 1.73
C PHE A 265 -8.20 16.82 0.27
N MET A 266 -7.76 15.72 -0.36
CA MET A 266 -8.20 15.35 -1.71
C MET A 266 -9.66 14.86 -1.79
N CYS A 267 -10.24 14.44 -0.67
CA CYS A 267 -11.64 14.05 -0.57
C CYS A 267 -12.58 15.24 -0.44
N PHE A 268 -12.14 16.33 0.18
CA PHE A 268 -12.99 17.49 0.41
C PHE A 268 -13.64 17.98 -0.90
N PRO A 269 -14.95 18.30 -0.89
CA PRO A 269 -15.53 19.12 -1.94
C PRO A 269 -14.67 20.40 -2.05
N GLU A 270 -14.45 20.90 -3.27
CA GLU A 270 -13.44 21.91 -3.62
C GLU A 270 -13.48 23.25 -2.84
N LYS A 271 -14.32 23.41 -1.80
CA LYS A 271 -14.49 24.62 -0.99
C LYS A 271 -14.74 24.45 0.53
N ASP A 272 -14.55 23.30 1.17
CA ASP A 272 -14.92 23.15 2.62
C ASP A 272 -13.76 23.23 3.65
N PHE A 273 -12.64 23.86 3.30
CA PHE A 273 -11.57 24.10 4.26
C PHE A 273 -12.01 25.02 5.42
N GLN A 274 -12.76 26.07 5.08
CA GLN A 274 -13.24 27.02 6.08
C GLN A 274 -14.30 26.40 7.00
N GLY A 275 -15.22 25.60 6.46
CA GLY A 275 -16.22 24.90 7.26
C GLY A 275 -15.57 23.89 8.19
N LYS A 276 -14.56 23.14 7.74
CA LYS A 276 -13.82 22.20 8.59
C LYS A 276 -13.04 22.87 9.71
N ILE A 277 -12.34 23.97 9.42
CA ILE A 277 -11.68 24.76 10.48
C ILE A 277 -12.71 25.31 11.48
N LEU A 278 -13.85 25.83 10.98
CA LEU A 278 -14.93 26.35 11.82
C LEU A 278 -15.53 25.27 12.71
N GLU A 279 -15.74 24.08 12.17
CA GLU A 279 -16.28 22.93 12.88
C GLU A 279 -15.35 22.51 14.03
N LEU A 280 -14.06 22.29 13.73
CA LEU A 280 -13.05 21.92 14.73
C LEU A 280 -12.91 22.97 15.85
N LYS A 281 -13.05 24.25 15.51
CA LYS A 281 -13.05 25.35 16.49
C LYS A 281 -14.31 25.35 17.34
N ARG A 282 -15.49 25.22 16.72
CA ARG A 282 -16.79 25.23 17.40
C ARG A 282 -16.87 24.11 18.45
N THR A 283 -16.28 22.95 18.15
CA THR A 283 -16.26 21.81 19.07
C THR A 283 -15.07 21.82 20.03
N GLU A 284 -14.27 22.90 20.07
CA GLU A 284 -13.05 23.02 20.86
C GLU A 284 -12.10 21.80 20.71
N SER A 285 -12.14 21.16 19.54
CA SER A 285 -11.49 19.87 19.30
C SER A 285 -10.11 20.02 18.67
N PHE A 286 -9.60 21.24 18.52
CA PHE A 286 -8.32 21.51 17.90
C PHE A 286 -7.14 21.03 18.77
N ILE A 287 -6.19 20.32 18.16
CA ILE A 287 -5.06 19.67 18.83
C ILE A 287 -3.75 20.34 18.37
N PRO A 288 -2.83 20.75 19.27
CA PRO A 288 -1.51 21.19 18.85
C PRO A 288 -0.81 20.15 17.95
N LEU A 289 -0.23 20.56 16.82
CA LEU A 289 0.28 19.60 15.82
C LEU A 289 1.37 18.69 16.38
N SER A 290 2.18 19.19 17.32
CA SER A 290 3.13 18.39 18.09
C SER A 290 2.51 17.20 18.81
N ARG A 291 1.31 17.37 19.40
CA ARG A 291 0.56 16.27 20.03
C ARG A 291 -0.12 15.40 19.00
N LEU A 292 -0.76 16.01 18.00
CA LEU A 292 -1.46 15.29 16.93
C LEU A 292 -0.52 14.35 16.18
N LYS A 293 0.71 14.79 15.87
CA LYS A 293 1.74 13.98 15.24
C LYS A 293 2.18 12.79 16.12
N GLY A 294 2.33 13.00 17.43
CA GLY A 294 2.80 11.96 18.36
C GLY A 294 1.74 10.90 18.67
N ASP A 295 0.46 11.29 18.71
CA ASP A 295 -0.65 10.47 19.19
C ASP A 295 -1.81 10.36 18.17
N PHE A 296 -1.52 10.46 16.88
CA PHE A 296 -2.51 10.62 15.79
C PHE A 296 -3.74 9.71 15.91
N TYR A 297 -3.50 8.40 16.10
CA TYR A 297 -4.56 7.38 16.14
C TYR A 297 -5.29 7.28 17.49
N ARG A 298 -4.90 8.06 18.51
CA ARG A 298 -5.62 8.13 19.80
C ARG A 298 -6.80 9.08 19.76
N TYR A 299 -6.82 9.98 18.80
CA TYR A 299 -7.88 10.97 18.64
C TYR A 299 -8.99 10.46 17.70
N PRO A 300 -10.25 10.91 17.87
CA PRO A 300 -11.33 10.59 16.95
C PRO A 300 -10.96 10.93 15.51
N VAL A 301 -11.43 10.11 14.56
CA VAL A 301 -11.12 10.24 13.13
C VAL A 301 -11.54 11.62 12.62
N GLU A 302 -12.70 12.10 13.05
CA GLU A 302 -13.28 13.40 12.70
C GLU A 302 -12.45 14.58 13.19
N VAL A 303 -11.54 14.36 14.15
CA VAL A 303 -10.63 15.38 14.65
C VAL A 303 -9.28 15.24 13.97
N SER A 304 -8.59 14.11 14.16
CA SER A 304 -7.22 13.94 13.70
C SER A 304 -7.08 14.01 12.20
N TYR A 305 -8.00 13.42 11.43
CA TYR A 305 -7.93 13.40 9.98
C TYR A 305 -8.33 14.75 9.39
N ASN A 306 -9.36 15.41 9.93
CA ASN A 306 -9.80 16.71 9.44
C ASN A 306 -8.78 17.81 9.74
N GLU A 307 -8.19 17.83 10.94
CA GLU A 307 -7.17 18.82 11.28
C GLU A 307 -5.89 18.60 10.45
N SER A 308 -5.50 17.35 10.27
CA SER A 308 -4.41 16.94 9.40
C SER A 308 -4.60 17.39 7.96
N ALA A 309 -5.81 17.24 7.42
CA ALA A 309 -6.17 17.73 6.09
C ALA A 309 -6.05 19.25 6.01
N CYS A 310 -6.54 19.94 7.03
CA CYS A 310 -6.47 21.38 7.12
C CYS A 310 -5.01 21.88 7.16
N PHE A 311 -4.15 21.19 7.91
CA PHE A 311 -2.73 21.52 7.98
C PHE A 311 -2.00 21.25 6.66
N VAL A 312 -2.26 20.11 6.00
CA VAL A 312 -1.68 19.81 4.68
C VAL A 312 -2.08 20.85 3.65
N GLN A 313 -3.35 21.23 3.61
CA GLN A 313 -3.83 22.31 2.75
C GLN A 313 -3.10 23.62 3.07
N PHE A 314 -3.00 23.99 4.35
CA PHE A 314 -2.25 25.19 4.76
C PHE A 314 -0.80 25.17 4.28
N LEU A 315 -0.11 24.02 4.39
CA LEU A 315 1.26 23.89 3.89
C LEU A 315 1.33 24.14 2.38
N ILE A 316 0.39 23.57 1.63
CA ILE A 316 0.36 23.71 0.16
C ILE A 316 -0.01 25.14 -0.24
N ASP A 317 -1.05 25.72 0.34
CA ASP A 317 -1.51 27.07 0.01
C ASP A 317 -0.46 28.13 0.34
N ARG A 318 0.24 27.98 1.48
CA ARG A 318 1.21 28.97 1.95
C ARG A 318 2.59 28.83 1.32
N TYR A 319 3.04 27.60 1.04
CA TYR A 319 4.42 27.33 0.65
C TYR A 319 4.56 26.67 -0.73
N GLY A 320 3.45 26.29 -1.35
CA GLY A 320 3.39 25.70 -2.68
C GLY A 320 3.47 24.17 -2.67
N LEU A 321 2.75 23.56 -3.62
CA LEU A 321 2.67 22.11 -3.80
C LEU A 321 4.04 21.46 -4.04
N GLU A 322 4.93 22.10 -4.78
CA GLU A 322 6.25 21.53 -5.09
C GLU A 322 7.15 21.37 -3.86
N LYS A 323 7.01 22.25 -2.85
CA LYS A 323 7.68 22.06 -1.56
C LYS A 323 7.07 20.90 -0.78
N PHE A 324 5.75 20.78 -0.81
CA PHE A 324 5.06 19.64 -0.18
C PHE A 324 5.47 18.31 -0.81
N LYS A 325 5.55 18.19 -2.14
CA LYS A 325 6.05 16.99 -2.83
C LYS A 325 7.49 16.66 -2.44
N LYS A 326 8.35 17.67 -2.26
CA LYS A 326 9.73 17.46 -1.77
C LYS A 326 9.75 16.90 -0.35
N LEU A 327 8.85 17.36 0.53
CA LEU A 327 8.70 16.82 1.89
C LEU A 327 8.18 15.40 1.84
N TRP A 328 7.19 15.15 0.98
CA TRP A 328 6.49 13.87 0.87
C TRP A 328 7.42 12.67 0.68
N ILE A 329 8.51 12.86 -0.07
CA ILE A 329 9.44 11.79 -0.45
C ILE A 329 10.60 11.57 0.54
N GLN A 330 10.63 12.29 1.67
CA GLN A 330 11.71 12.19 2.65
C GLN A 330 11.48 11.07 3.66
N ASP A 331 12.54 10.35 4.00
CA ASP A 331 12.51 9.35 5.08
C ASP A 331 12.49 10.00 6.47
N ASP A 332 13.23 11.10 6.64
CA ASP A 332 13.34 11.87 7.89
C ASP A 332 12.55 13.18 7.77
N ILE A 333 11.24 13.08 8.04
CA ILE A 333 10.30 14.19 7.90
C ILE A 333 10.64 15.34 8.85
N ASP A 334 11.02 15.05 10.10
CA ASP A 334 11.24 16.06 11.14
C ASP A 334 12.40 17.01 10.78
N ASN A 335 13.53 16.45 10.33
CA ASN A 335 14.66 17.28 9.89
C ASN A 335 14.43 17.91 8.51
N SER A 336 13.50 17.38 7.72
CA SER A 336 13.19 17.88 6.39
C SER A 336 12.37 19.17 6.41
N PHE A 337 11.55 19.41 7.44
CA PHE A 337 10.79 20.67 7.57
C PHE A 337 11.70 21.90 7.50
N LYS A 338 12.78 21.92 8.29
CA LYS A 338 13.71 23.06 8.33
C LYS A 338 14.39 23.28 6.98
N LYS A 339 14.80 22.20 6.32
CA LYS A 339 15.47 22.25 5.01
C LYS A 339 14.56 22.77 3.90
N ILE A 340 13.28 22.40 3.92
CA ILE A 340 12.34 22.68 2.82
C ILE A 340 11.58 23.98 3.02
N TYR A 341 11.10 24.23 4.24
CA TYR A 341 10.27 25.39 4.58
C TYR A 341 11.06 26.51 5.27
N GLY A 342 12.33 26.28 5.62
CA GLY A 342 13.12 27.22 6.42
C GLY A 342 12.65 27.32 7.88
N LYS A 343 11.83 26.38 8.33
CA LYS A 343 11.23 26.32 9.67
C LYS A 343 11.22 24.90 10.18
N THR A 344 11.60 24.71 11.43
CA THR A 344 11.38 23.46 12.16
C THR A 344 9.89 23.16 12.28
N PHE A 345 9.54 21.92 12.60
CA PHE A 345 8.15 21.54 12.82
C PHE A 345 7.51 22.35 13.97
N SER A 346 8.23 22.59 15.06
CA SER A 346 7.75 23.42 16.19
C SER A 346 7.45 24.86 15.76
N GLU A 347 8.31 25.48 14.96
CA GLU A 347 8.06 26.82 14.43
C GLU A 347 6.86 26.83 13.47
N LEU A 348 6.64 25.75 12.71
CA LEU A 348 5.45 25.61 11.86
C LEU A 348 4.17 25.42 12.67
N ASP A 349 4.22 24.67 13.78
CA ASP A 349 3.10 24.53 14.73
C ASP A 349 2.69 25.90 15.28
N GLU A 350 3.64 26.74 15.68
CA GLU A 350 3.33 28.11 16.10
C GLU A 350 2.69 28.97 14.99
N VAL A 351 3.20 28.86 13.75
CA VAL A 351 2.63 29.60 12.61
C VAL A 351 1.23 29.11 12.29
N TRP A 352 0.99 27.81 12.37
CA TRP A 352 -0.31 27.18 12.18
C TRP A 352 -1.32 27.64 13.25
N ASN A 353 -0.94 27.62 14.53
CA ASN A 353 -1.77 28.11 15.63
C ASN A 353 -2.15 29.60 15.45
N LYS A 354 -1.19 30.44 15.02
CA LYS A 354 -1.47 31.85 14.69
C LYS A 354 -2.40 31.99 13.49
N TYR A 355 -2.23 31.15 12.46
CA TYR A 355 -3.10 31.14 11.28
C TYR A 355 -4.55 30.83 11.67
N LEU A 356 -4.75 29.84 12.55
CA LEU A 356 -6.05 29.51 13.08
C LEU A 356 -6.63 30.68 13.87
N ALA A 357 -5.90 31.25 14.83
CA ALA A 357 -6.39 32.38 15.63
C ALA A 357 -6.78 33.61 14.78
N ASN A 358 -6.08 33.87 13.67
CA ASN A 358 -6.39 35.01 12.81
C ASN A 358 -7.61 34.80 11.91
N LYS A 359 -7.97 33.55 11.59
CA LYS A 359 -9.21 33.23 10.85
C LYS A 359 -10.48 33.58 11.62
N ASP A 360 -10.39 33.87 12.92
CA ASP A 360 -11.52 34.39 13.71
C ASP A 360 -11.92 35.82 13.32
N LYS A 361 -11.01 36.63 12.76
CA LYS A 361 -11.29 38.05 12.44
C LYS A 361 -12.06 38.25 11.13
N VAL A 362 -11.74 37.46 10.11
CA VAL A 362 -12.38 37.57 8.78
C VAL A 362 -13.86 37.19 8.83
N ILE A 363 -14.24 36.28 9.72
CA ILE A 363 -15.62 35.78 9.87
C ILE A 363 -16.50 36.79 10.63
N VAL A 364 -15.91 37.62 11.50
CA VAL A 364 -16.62 38.71 12.19
C VAL A 364 -16.81 39.90 11.25
N GLU A 365 -15.87 40.17 10.35
CA GLU A 365 -15.97 41.24 9.34
C GLU A 365 -16.99 40.92 8.24
N GLU A 366 -17.13 39.66 7.80
CA GLU A 366 -18.17 39.27 6.84
C GLU A 366 -19.58 39.33 7.44
N LYS A 367 -19.74 39.07 8.75
CA LYS A 367 -21.04 39.21 9.44
C LYS A 367 -21.46 40.65 9.72
N THR A 368 -20.52 41.60 9.73
CA THR A 368 -20.80 43.02 9.98
C THR A 368 -20.96 43.85 8.70
N GLN A 369 -20.85 43.22 7.53
CA GLN A 369 -21.17 43.83 6.23
C GLN A 369 -22.57 43.46 5.70
N ASP A 370 -23.25 42.49 6.33
CA ASP A 370 -24.62 42.07 6.01
C ASP A 370 -25.66 42.53 7.08
N GLU A 371 -25.25 43.36 8.04
CA GLU A 371 -26.12 44.14 8.94
C GLU A 371 -26.00 45.64 8.60
#